data_AF-H1YHX8-F1
#
_entry.id   AF-H1YHX8-F1
#
_cell.length_a   1.000
_cell.length_b   1.000
_cell.length_c   1.000
_cell.angle_alpha   90.00
_cell.angle_beta   90.00
_cell.angle_gamma   90.00
#
_symmetry.space_group_name_H-M   'P 1'
#
loop_
_entity.id
_entity.type
_entity.pdbx_description
1 polymer ?
#
loop_
_entity_poly.entity_id
_entity_poly.type
_entity_poly.pdbx_seq_one_letter_code
_entity_poly.pdbx_strand_id
1 'polypeptide(L)'
;MNFISKDPAKKYPSFPYNGLRVFVSEDDLIGLTISKAVRLCDKHGLNYNAGFKAAQVYYLRGRVGKAEYGQVLIGIIEAEHLPAELNEIVHCLQFWNQEGVKNFNMNKEGQESYQDFILRCIAADCRAFVQPHADRFITGKGGNHVWVSDRQTDKRILIIHF
;
A
#
# COMPACT_ATOMS: atom_id res chain seq x y z
N MET A 1 -9.37 -13.39 -17.67
CA MET A 1 -8.13 -14.07 -17.23
C MET A 1 -7.93 -13.66 -15.77
N ASN A 2 -8.03 -14.59 -14.82
CA ASN A 2 -7.86 -14.24 -13.41
C ASN A 2 -6.37 -14.33 -13.10
N PHE A 3 -5.70 -13.17 -13.09
CA PHE A 3 -4.29 -13.09 -12.71
C PHE A 3 -4.24 -13.14 -11.18
N ILE A 4 -3.88 -14.31 -10.61
CA ILE A 4 -3.65 -14.43 -9.17
C ILE A 4 -2.15 -14.34 -8.95
N SER A 5 -1.69 -13.15 -8.55
CA SER A 5 -0.29 -12.94 -8.13
C SER A 5 0.09 -13.84 -6.96
N LYS A 6 1.39 -14.12 -6.89
CA LYS A 6 2.00 -14.73 -5.71
C LYS A 6 1.72 -13.88 -4.47
N ASP A 7 1.54 -14.55 -3.34
CA ASP A 7 1.41 -13.92 -2.03
C ASP A 7 2.56 -12.92 -1.77
N PRO A 8 2.25 -11.62 -1.57
CA PRO A 8 3.26 -10.59 -1.31
C PRO A 8 4.12 -10.90 -0.08
N ALA A 9 3.57 -11.60 0.92
CA ALA A 9 4.31 -11.96 2.12
C ALA A 9 5.45 -12.95 1.86
N LYS A 10 5.43 -13.65 0.71
CA LYS A 10 6.52 -14.55 0.27
C LYS A 10 7.54 -13.84 -0.64
N LYS A 11 7.20 -12.65 -1.16
CA LYS A 11 8.04 -11.88 -2.08
C LYS A 11 8.92 -10.88 -1.33
N TYR A 12 8.36 -10.21 -0.33
CA TYR A 12 9.04 -9.12 0.35
C TYR A 12 9.65 -9.57 1.68
N PRO A 13 10.90 -9.19 1.96
CA PRO A 13 11.48 -9.37 3.30
C PRO A 13 10.68 -8.55 4.32
N SER A 14 10.65 -9.06 5.56
CA SER A 14 9.90 -8.42 6.64
C SER A 14 10.61 -8.51 7.98
N PHE A 15 10.20 -7.63 8.89
CA PHE A 15 10.61 -7.67 10.30
C PHE A 15 9.40 -7.41 11.20
N PRO A 16 9.39 -7.97 12.43
CA PRO A 16 8.35 -7.70 13.40
C PRO A 16 8.54 -6.31 14.04
N TYR A 17 7.45 -5.60 14.30
CA TYR A 17 7.46 -4.32 15.01
C TYR A 17 6.12 -4.08 15.73
N ASN A 18 6.12 -3.97 17.07
CA ASN A 18 4.94 -3.69 17.89
C ASN A 18 3.69 -4.57 17.58
N GLY A 19 3.92 -5.87 17.36
CA GLY A 19 2.86 -6.84 17.01
C GLY A 19 2.46 -6.82 15.52
N LEU A 20 3.06 -5.96 14.70
CA LEU A 20 2.89 -5.90 13.26
C LEU A 20 4.00 -6.63 12.53
N ARG A 21 3.71 -7.05 11.29
CA ARG A 21 4.74 -7.43 10.32
C ARG A 21 4.94 -6.31 9.30
N VAL A 22 6.15 -5.74 9.27
CA VAL A 22 6.50 -4.65 8.36
C VAL A 22 7.32 -5.22 7.20
N PHE A 23 6.83 -5.04 5.98
CA PHE A 23 7.44 -5.50 4.74
C PHE A 23 8.16 -4.34 4.04
N VAL A 24 9.35 -4.63 3.50
CA VAL A 24 10.19 -3.66 2.79
C VAL A 24 10.66 -4.21 1.45
N SER A 25 11.14 -3.35 0.56
CA SER A 25 11.74 -3.79 -0.70
C SER A 25 13.10 -4.45 -0.45
N GLU A 26 13.36 -5.58 -1.11
CA GLU A 26 14.63 -6.32 -0.99
C GLU A 26 15.84 -5.47 -1.34
N ASP A 27 15.73 -4.71 -2.44
CA ASP A 27 16.75 -3.76 -2.92
C ASP A 27 16.97 -2.54 -2.00
N ASP A 28 16.29 -2.47 -0.85
CA ASP A 28 16.29 -1.32 0.07
C ASP A 28 16.26 -1.72 1.55
N LEU A 29 16.85 -2.88 1.86
CA LEU A 29 17.08 -3.39 3.21
C LEU A 29 18.23 -2.68 3.94
N ILE A 30 18.24 -1.34 3.93
CA ILE A 30 19.22 -0.54 4.67
C ILE A 30 18.64 -0.04 5.99
N GLY A 31 19.49 0.13 7.02
CA GLY A 31 19.06 0.57 8.35
C GLY A 31 18.25 1.89 8.34
N LEU A 32 18.54 2.79 7.39
CA LEU A 32 17.77 4.02 7.20
C LEU A 32 16.32 3.76 6.77
N THR A 33 16.08 2.78 5.90
CA THR A 33 14.74 2.42 5.41
C THR A 33 13.92 1.77 6.51
N ILE A 34 14.55 0.89 7.29
CA ILE A 34 13.94 0.28 8.48
C ILE A 34 13.55 1.37 9.48
N SER A 35 14.47 2.29 9.81
CA SER A 35 14.20 3.41 10.73
C SER A 35 13.05 4.30 10.24
N LYS A 36 12.97 4.56 8.93
CA LYS A 36 11.88 5.29 8.30
C LYS A 36 10.54 4.55 8.41
N ALA A 37 10.51 3.25 8.10
CA ALA A 37 9.31 2.43 8.23
C ALA A 37 8.79 2.38 9.67
N VAL A 38 9.71 2.27 10.65
CA VAL A 38 9.39 2.34 12.09
C VAL A 38 8.80 3.70 12.45
N ARG A 39 9.46 4.80 12.07
CA ARG A 39 8.97 6.16 12.36
C ARG A 39 7.59 6.43 11.76
N LEU A 40 7.32 5.84 10.60
CA LEU A 40 6.00 5.90 9.98
C LEU A 40 4.96 5.16 10.83
N CYS A 41 5.28 3.94 11.28
CA CYS A 41 4.38 3.18 12.15
C CYS A 41 4.06 3.97 13.43
N ASP A 42 5.08 4.57 14.06
CA ASP A 42 4.91 5.41 15.25
C ASP A 42 4.01 6.64 14.97
N LYS A 43 4.30 7.37 13.89
CA LYS A 43 3.57 8.59 13.52
C LYS A 43 2.08 8.32 13.30
N HIS A 44 1.75 7.19 12.69
CA HIS A 44 0.37 6.82 12.35
C HIS A 44 -0.29 5.96 13.43
N GLY A 45 0.37 5.75 14.58
CA GLY A 45 -0.15 4.92 15.67
C GLY A 45 -0.41 3.49 15.23
N LEU A 46 0.32 2.99 14.23
CA LEU A 46 0.20 1.61 13.76
C LEU A 46 0.84 0.71 14.83
N ASN A 47 0.01 0.19 15.73
CA ASN A 47 0.39 -0.85 16.65
C ASN A 47 -0.81 -1.73 16.98
N TYR A 48 -0.55 -3.01 17.27
CA TYR A 48 -1.58 -4.00 17.59
C TYR A 48 -2.38 -3.65 18.88
N ASN A 49 -1.77 -2.89 19.79
CA ASN A 49 -2.30 -2.52 21.11
C ASN A 49 -3.09 -1.20 21.14
N ALA A 50 -3.12 -0.41 20.05
CA ALA A 50 -3.72 0.93 19.98
C ALA A 50 -5.19 0.90 19.56
N GLY A 51 -5.82 -0.28 19.59
CA GLY A 51 -7.17 -0.48 19.06
C GLY A 51 -7.24 -0.49 17.53
N PHE A 52 -6.08 -0.39 16.84
CA PHE A 52 -5.98 -0.47 15.39
C PHE A 52 -5.73 -1.92 14.95
N LYS A 53 -6.55 -2.44 14.02
CA LYS A 53 -6.49 -3.84 13.56
C LYS A 53 -5.43 -4.08 12.48
N ALA A 54 -4.42 -3.23 12.35
CA ALA A 54 -3.38 -3.46 11.36
C ALA A 54 -2.64 -4.77 11.70
N ALA A 55 -2.60 -5.72 10.78
CA ALA A 55 -1.82 -6.94 10.90
C ALA A 55 -0.48 -6.82 10.16
N GLN A 56 -0.48 -6.10 9.04
CA GLN A 56 0.68 -5.98 8.15
C GLN A 56 0.81 -4.57 7.60
N VAL A 57 2.06 -4.11 7.43
CA VAL A 57 2.39 -2.82 6.80
C VAL A 57 3.38 -3.06 5.66
N TYR A 58 3.08 -2.53 4.48
CA TYR A 58 3.91 -2.61 3.29
C TYR A 58 4.52 -1.22 3.03
N TYR A 59 5.80 -1.07 3.41
CA TYR A 59 6.62 0.10 3.14
C TYR A 59 7.55 -0.22 1.96
N LEU A 60 6.99 -0.25 0.75
CA LEU A 60 7.66 -0.76 -0.45
C LEU A 60 8.23 0.38 -1.30
N ARG A 61 9.29 1.03 -0.81
CA ARG A 61 9.89 2.18 -1.48
C ARG A 61 10.53 1.85 -2.85
N GLY A 62 10.89 0.60 -3.09
CA GLY A 62 11.64 0.21 -4.28
C GLY A 62 13.14 0.33 -4.06
N ARG A 63 13.90 0.83 -5.06
CA ARG A 63 15.36 1.00 -4.93
C ARG A 63 15.67 2.26 -4.12
N VAL A 64 16.81 2.25 -3.40
CA VAL A 64 17.28 3.41 -2.63
C VAL A 64 17.23 4.70 -3.47
N GLY A 65 16.58 5.74 -2.93
CA GLY A 65 16.56 7.08 -3.53
C GLY A 65 15.51 7.32 -4.63
N LYS A 66 14.63 6.34 -4.92
CA LYS A 66 13.57 6.51 -5.93
C LYS A 66 12.34 7.29 -5.46
N ALA A 67 11.93 7.11 -4.20
CA ALA A 67 10.95 7.96 -3.53
C ALA A 67 11.54 8.58 -2.27
N GLU A 68 11.22 9.87 -2.06
CA GLU A 68 11.50 10.54 -0.79
C GLU A 68 10.61 10.01 0.33
N TYR A 69 11.06 10.10 1.59
CA TYR A 69 10.35 9.53 2.74
C TYR A 69 8.91 10.03 2.87
N GLY A 70 8.67 11.33 2.65
CA GLY A 70 7.33 11.93 2.70
C GLY A 70 6.51 11.73 1.42
N GLN A 71 7.00 10.89 0.50
CA GLN A 71 6.38 10.60 -0.78
C GLN A 71 6.19 9.10 -1.02
N VAL A 72 6.34 8.27 0.03
CA VAL A 72 6.17 6.83 -0.06
C VAL A 72 4.70 6.48 0.18
N LEU A 73 4.08 5.89 -0.84
CA LEU A 73 2.79 5.24 -0.74
C LEU A 73 2.95 3.96 0.08
N ILE A 74 2.16 3.83 1.14
CA ILE A 74 2.17 2.69 2.06
C ILE A 74 0.88 1.88 1.94
N GLY A 75 0.98 0.57 2.13
CA GLY A 75 -0.17 -0.32 2.30
C GLY A 75 -0.30 -0.79 3.74
N ILE A 76 -1.51 -0.77 4.30
CA ILE A 76 -1.83 -1.22 5.65
C ILE A 76 -2.93 -2.26 5.53
N ILE A 77 -2.66 -3.49 5.94
CA ILE A 77 -3.64 -4.58 5.93
C ILE A 77 -4.29 -4.66 7.30
N GLU A 78 -5.61 -4.50 7.35
CA GLU A 78 -6.42 -4.66 8.57
C GLU A 78 -7.06 -6.05 8.69
N ALA A 79 -7.04 -6.84 7.61
CA ALA A 79 -7.39 -8.25 7.64
C ALA A 79 -6.23 -9.12 8.15
N GLU A 80 -6.54 -10.30 8.68
CA GLU A 80 -5.52 -11.28 9.09
C GLU A 80 -4.63 -11.70 7.91
N HIS A 81 -5.25 -11.85 6.74
CA HIS A 81 -4.60 -12.16 5.48
C HIS A 81 -5.16 -11.29 4.36
N LEU A 82 -4.30 -10.87 3.44
CA LEU A 82 -4.73 -10.26 2.19
C LEU A 82 -5.36 -11.34 1.30
N PRO A 83 -6.61 -11.17 0.84
CA PRO A 83 -7.20 -12.07 -0.14
C PRO A 83 -6.35 -12.16 -1.41
N ALA A 84 -6.18 -13.36 -1.95
CA ALA A 84 -5.27 -13.62 -3.07
C ALA A 84 -5.62 -12.81 -4.32
N GLU A 85 -6.90 -12.49 -4.49
CA GLU A 85 -7.47 -11.65 -5.55
C GLU A 85 -6.94 -10.20 -5.49
N LEU A 86 -6.50 -9.74 -4.32
CA LEU A 86 -6.03 -8.39 -4.07
C LEU A 86 -4.49 -8.29 -4.02
N ASN A 87 -3.78 -9.41 -4.20
CA ASN A 87 -2.32 -9.47 -4.10
C ASN A 87 -1.60 -8.47 -5.02
N GLU A 88 -2.12 -8.25 -6.24
CA GLU A 88 -1.48 -7.35 -7.22
C GLU A 88 -1.47 -5.89 -6.73
N ILE A 89 -2.45 -5.47 -5.91
CA ILE A 89 -2.52 -4.10 -5.39
C ILE A 89 -1.25 -3.77 -4.59
N VAL A 90 -0.70 -4.74 -3.85
CA VAL A 90 0.54 -4.55 -3.09
C VAL A 90 1.74 -4.34 -4.02
N HIS A 91 1.76 -4.98 -5.18
CA HIS A 91 2.83 -4.80 -6.17
C HIS A 91 2.75 -3.42 -6.84
N CYS A 92 1.56 -2.86 -7.05
CA CYS A 92 1.38 -1.49 -7.52
C CYS A 92 2.01 -0.45 -6.59
N LEU A 93 2.03 -0.69 -5.26
CA LEU A 93 2.69 0.22 -4.31
C LEU A 93 4.16 0.44 -4.66
N GLN A 94 4.89 -0.65 -4.90
CA GLN A 94 6.30 -0.58 -5.25
C GLN A 94 6.52 0.14 -6.58
N PHE A 95 5.68 -0.14 -7.59
CA PHE A 95 5.74 0.51 -8.89
C PHE A 95 5.58 2.03 -8.76
N TRP A 96 4.52 2.50 -8.08
CA TRP A 96 4.26 3.93 -7.93
C TRP A 96 5.32 4.63 -7.07
N ASN A 97 5.89 3.94 -6.08
CA ASN A 97 7.03 4.46 -5.32
C ASN A 97 8.32 4.57 -6.16
N GLN A 98 8.48 3.79 -7.23
CA GLN A 98 9.67 3.84 -8.09
C GLN A 98 9.52 4.80 -9.27
N GLU A 99 8.36 4.78 -9.91
CA GLU A 99 8.10 5.45 -11.18
C GLU A 99 7.16 6.66 -11.03
N GLY A 100 6.66 6.93 -9.83
CA GLY A 100 5.65 7.96 -9.58
C GLY A 100 6.06 9.34 -10.07
N VAL A 101 7.27 9.81 -9.73
CA VAL A 101 7.77 11.14 -10.15
C VAL A 101 7.82 11.27 -11.68
N LYS A 102 8.34 10.23 -12.35
CA LYS A 102 8.42 10.20 -13.81
C LYS A 102 7.02 10.23 -14.44
N ASN A 103 6.12 9.38 -13.95
CA ASN A 103 4.76 9.31 -14.46
C ASN A 103 3.97 10.60 -14.19
N PHE A 104 4.18 11.24 -13.04
CA PHE A 104 3.57 12.53 -12.71
C PHE A 104 3.99 13.61 -13.71
N ASN A 105 5.29 13.73 -13.99
CA ASN A 105 5.79 14.72 -14.92
C ASN A 105 5.24 14.54 -16.35
N MET A 106 4.89 13.31 -16.73
CA MET A 106 4.38 12.98 -18.06
C MET A 106 2.86 13.05 -18.17
N ASN A 107 2.13 12.69 -17.10
CA ASN A 107 0.69 12.36 -17.18
C ASN A 107 -0.17 13.16 -16.22
N LYS A 108 0.38 14.15 -15.51
CA LYS A 108 -0.45 14.98 -14.62
C LYS A 108 -1.52 15.74 -15.40
N GLU A 109 -2.69 15.85 -14.81
CA GLU A 109 -3.84 16.55 -15.35
C GLU A 109 -3.98 17.93 -14.67
N GLY A 110 -3.99 18.99 -15.47
CA GLY A 110 -4.17 20.36 -14.98
C GLY A 110 -3.14 20.77 -13.91
N GLN A 111 -3.65 21.13 -12.73
CA GLN A 111 -2.86 21.61 -11.58
C GLN A 111 -2.85 20.61 -10.41
N GLU A 112 -3.07 19.32 -10.68
CA GLU A 112 -3.10 18.33 -9.60
C GLU A 112 -1.74 18.22 -8.87
N SER A 113 -1.80 17.98 -7.55
CA SER A 113 -0.59 17.73 -6.76
C SER A 113 -0.02 16.33 -7.05
N TYR A 114 1.25 16.11 -6.71
CA TYR A 114 1.86 14.77 -6.81
C TYR A 114 1.06 13.72 -6.04
N GLN A 115 0.59 14.05 -4.84
CA GLN A 115 -0.16 13.15 -3.99
C GLN A 115 -1.51 12.80 -4.63
N ASP A 116 -2.22 13.80 -5.17
CA ASP A 116 -3.51 13.59 -5.83
C ASP A 116 -3.38 12.70 -7.06
N PHE A 117 -2.33 12.91 -7.86
CA PHE A 117 -1.98 12.09 -9.01
C PHE A 117 -1.76 10.63 -8.60
N ILE A 118 -0.86 10.38 -7.64
CA ILE A 118 -0.55 9.01 -7.19
C ILE A 118 -1.81 8.35 -6.61
N LEU A 119 -2.60 9.06 -5.82
CA LEU A 119 -3.85 8.54 -5.26
C LEU A 119 -4.91 8.26 -6.34
N ARG A 120 -4.96 9.06 -7.41
CA ARG A 120 -5.84 8.82 -8.56
C ARG A 120 -5.43 7.56 -9.31
N CYS A 121 -4.13 7.40 -9.56
CA CYS A 121 -3.57 6.22 -10.22
C CYS A 121 -3.80 4.94 -9.42
N ILE A 122 -3.43 4.91 -8.14
CA ILE A 122 -3.63 3.71 -7.32
C ILE A 122 -5.12 3.40 -7.08
N ALA A 123 -5.99 4.41 -7.04
CA ALA A 123 -7.44 4.18 -7.00
C ALA A 123 -7.96 3.50 -8.28
N ALA A 124 -7.41 3.85 -9.44
CA ALA A 124 -7.72 3.19 -10.70
C ALA A 124 -7.24 1.73 -10.71
N ASP A 125 -6.02 1.48 -10.24
CA ASP A 125 -5.48 0.12 -10.09
C ASP A 125 -6.35 -0.72 -9.14
N CYS A 126 -6.67 -0.20 -7.95
CA CYS A 126 -7.54 -0.88 -6.99
C CYS A 126 -8.90 -1.21 -7.61
N ARG A 127 -9.50 -0.29 -8.38
CA ARG A 127 -10.76 -0.55 -9.09
C ARG A 127 -10.60 -1.66 -10.12
N ALA A 128 -9.51 -1.67 -10.89
CA ALA A 128 -9.26 -2.71 -11.90
C ALA A 128 -9.14 -4.10 -11.28
N PHE A 129 -8.52 -4.24 -10.10
CA PHE A 129 -8.40 -5.52 -9.40
C PHE A 129 -9.65 -5.91 -8.60
N VAL A 130 -10.42 -4.94 -8.11
CA VAL A 130 -11.68 -5.18 -7.39
C VAL A 130 -12.84 -5.48 -8.34
N GLN A 131 -12.89 -4.87 -9.52
CA GLN A 131 -14.03 -5.00 -10.45
C GLN A 131 -14.38 -6.45 -10.84
N PRO A 132 -13.42 -7.36 -11.11
CA PRO A 132 -13.72 -8.77 -11.38
C PRO A 132 -14.34 -9.53 -10.20
N HIS A 133 -14.26 -8.96 -9.00
CA HIS A 133 -14.71 -9.52 -7.72
C HIS A 133 -15.67 -8.55 -6.99
N ALA A 134 -16.40 -7.73 -7.76
CA ALA A 134 -17.24 -6.66 -7.23
C ALA A 134 -18.45 -7.16 -6.43
N ASP A 135 -18.78 -8.44 -6.51
CA ASP A 135 -19.74 -9.15 -5.67
C ASP A 135 -19.26 -9.29 -4.22
N ARG A 136 -17.93 -9.36 -4.01
CA ARG A 136 -17.30 -9.56 -2.71
C ARG A 136 -16.56 -8.34 -2.18
N PHE A 137 -15.88 -7.60 -3.05
CA PHE A 137 -15.03 -6.48 -2.64
C PHE A 137 -15.56 -5.15 -3.17
N ILE A 138 -15.28 -4.09 -2.40
CA ILE A 138 -15.55 -2.70 -2.79
C ILE A 138 -14.34 -1.84 -2.47
N THR A 139 -14.09 -0.84 -3.31
CA THR A 139 -12.99 0.10 -3.14
C THR A 139 -13.46 1.55 -3.29
N GLY A 140 -12.79 2.47 -2.60
CA GLY A 140 -13.05 3.90 -2.69
C GLY A 140 -11.80 4.73 -2.40
N LYS A 141 -11.87 6.02 -2.74
CA LYS A 141 -10.87 7.04 -2.42
C LYS A 141 -11.50 8.07 -1.49
N GLY A 142 -10.79 8.51 -0.46
CA GLY A 142 -11.22 9.56 0.46
C GLY A 142 -10.03 10.26 1.11
N GLY A 143 -10.00 11.60 1.04
CA GLY A 143 -8.86 12.39 1.49
C GLY A 143 -7.55 11.88 0.88
N ASN A 144 -6.59 11.55 1.74
CA ASN A 144 -5.26 11.06 1.37
C ASN A 144 -5.15 9.53 1.37
N HIS A 145 -6.26 8.83 1.12
CA HIS A 145 -6.32 7.38 1.22
C HIS A 145 -7.15 6.74 0.11
N VAL A 146 -6.75 5.53 -0.24
CA VAL A 146 -7.55 4.56 -1.00
C VAL A 146 -7.79 3.36 -0.10
N TRP A 147 -8.97 2.77 -0.14
CA TRP A 147 -9.31 1.64 0.70
C TRP A 147 -10.01 0.54 -0.08
N VAL A 148 -9.90 -0.69 0.42
CA VAL A 148 -10.64 -1.87 -0.04
C VAL A 148 -11.27 -2.55 1.16
N SER A 149 -12.54 -2.93 1.04
CA SER A 149 -13.33 -3.58 2.08
C SER A 149 -14.09 -4.78 1.52
N ASP A 150 -14.42 -5.72 2.40
CA ASP A 150 -15.36 -6.80 2.13
C ASP A 150 -16.79 -6.26 2.18
N ARG A 151 -17.58 -6.51 1.12
CA ARG A 151 -18.94 -5.99 0.96
C ARG A 151 -19.97 -6.59 1.90
N GLN A 152 -19.77 -7.83 2.32
CA GLN A 152 -20.75 -8.55 3.12
C GLN A 152 -20.59 -8.23 4.60
N THR A 153 -19.34 -8.03 5.02
CA THR A 153 -18.99 -7.86 6.44
C THR A 153 -18.65 -6.42 6.82
N ASP A 154 -18.57 -5.52 5.84
CA ASP A 154 -18.08 -4.12 5.97
C ASP A 154 -16.69 -4.01 6.61
N LYS A 155 -15.95 -5.12 6.65
CA LYS A 155 -14.60 -5.15 7.21
C LYS A 155 -13.64 -4.56 6.20
N ARG A 156 -12.86 -3.59 6.67
CA ARG A 156 -11.75 -3.03 5.90
C ARG A 156 -10.64 -4.06 5.77
N ILE A 157 -10.15 -4.24 4.54
CA ILE A 157 -9.10 -5.20 4.21
C ILE A 157 -7.77 -4.46 4.08
N LEU A 158 -7.74 -3.41 3.27
CA LEU A 158 -6.55 -2.68 2.89
C LEU A 158 -6.83 -1.17 2.95
N ILE A 159 -5.90 -0.43 3.55
CA ILE A 159 -5.75 1.01 3.37
C ILE A 159 -4.45 1.25 2.65
N ILE A 160 -4.49 2.11 1.65
CA ILE A 160 -3.33 2.68 1.00
C ILE A 160 -3.28 4.16 1.37
N HIS A 161 -2.15 4.61 1.88
CA HIS A 161 -1.98 5.97 2.39
C HIS A 161 -0.72 6.64 1.84
N PHE A 162 -0.75 7.97 1.81
CA PHE A 162 0.31 8.88 1.43
C PHE A 162 0.55 9.92 2.53
#